data_AF-A0A2N3EWL9-F1
#
_entry.id   AF-A0A2N3EWL9-F1
#
_cell.length_a   1.000
_cell.length_b   1.000
_cell.length_c   1.000
_cell.angle_alpha   90.00
_cell.angle_beta   90.00
_cell.angle_gamma   90.00
#
_symmetry.space_group_name_H-M   'P 1'
#
loop_
_entity.id
_entity.type
_entity.pdbx_description
1 polymer ?
#
loop_
_entity_poly.entity_id
_entity_poly.type
_entity_poly.pdbx_seq_one_letter_code
_entity_poly.pdbx_strand_id
1 'polypeptide(L)'
;MTFVTEADGFVDAVIRAGTEADWVQGAVFYGLLVPGEAGDMLVSPGVHVDIIGPVVLDAGDPETGEGAVIDPRHHINLRLTGPALASVDEAGALKWQAMVAAWSMLGDPDPAPNAKEEARVLHNVALIRSDSITSPLRVWA
;
A
#
# COMPACT_ATOMS: atom_id res chain seq x y z
N MET A 1 -3.79 -14.52 8.99
CA MET A 1 -3.55 -13.99 7.64
C MET A 1 -2.82 -12.67 7.83
N THR A 2 -1.67 -12.48 7.20
CA THR A 2 -0.73 -11.41 7.56
C THR A 2 -0.54 -10.48 6.37
N PHE A 3 -1.09 -9.27 6.46
CA PHE A 3 -1.08 -8.28 5.37
C PHE A 3 0.14 -7.33 5.38
N VAL A 4 0.94 -7.39 6.45
CA VAL A 4 2.14 -6.60 6.63
C VAL A 4 3.29 -7.50 7.00
N THR A 5 4.50 -7.17 6.56
CA THR A 5 5.70 -7.87 6.99
C THR A 5 6.30 -7.11 8.16
N GLU A 6 6.34 -7.75 9.33
CA GLU A 6 7.01 -7.23 10.50
C GLU A 6 8.42 -7.81 10.58
N ALA A 7 9.42 -6.96 10.78
CA ALA A 7 10.80 -7.36 11.03
C ALA A 7 11.45 -6.39 12.04
N ASP A 8 12.64 -6.73 12.51
CA ASP A 8 13.34 -5.94 13.53
C ASP A 8 13.53 -4.49 13.07
N GLY A 9 12.74 -3.59 13.67
CA GLY A 9 12.81 -2.15 13.44
C GLY A 9 12.00 -1.61 12.26
N PHE A 10 11.23 -2.45 11.55
CA PHE A 10 10.36 -1.96 10.48
C PHE A 10 9.08 -2.79 10.26
N VAL A 11 8.08 -2.12 9.66
CA VAL A 11 6.85 -2.75 9.16
C VAL A 11 6.67 -2.35 7.70
N ASP A 12 6.57 -3.35 6.82
CA ASP A 12 6.33 -3.15 5.39
C ASP A 12 4.88 -3.51 5.03
N ALA A 13 4.26 -2.70 4.18
CA ALA A 13 2.95 -2.93 3.61
C ALA A 13 2.99 -2.66 2.10
N VAL A 14 2.23 -3.47 1.34
CA VAL A 14 2.04 -3.25 -0.10
C VAL A 14 0.61 -2.79 -0.31
N ILE A 15 0.47 -1.64 -0.96
CA ILE A 15 -0.80 -0.94 -1.13
C ILE A 15 -1.08 -0.74 -2.63
N ARG A 16 -2.35 -0.85 -3.01
CA ARG A 16 -2.83 -0.48 -4.33
C ARG A 16 -4.08 0.37 -4.22
N ALA A 17 -4.02 1.62 -4.67
CA ALA A 17 -5.15 2.53 -4.68
C ALA A 17 -5.74 2.68 -6.08
N GLY A 18 -7.06 2.89 -6.17
CA GLY A 18 -7.73 3.21 -7.44
C GLY A 18 -7.15 4.46 -8.09
N THR A 19 -6.93 5.51 -7.29
CA THR A 19 -6.33 6.78 -7.70
C THR A 19 -5.34 7.29 -6.65
N GLU A 20 -4.52 8.28 -7.02
CA GLU A 20 -3.66 9.00 -6.08
C GLU A 20 -4.48 9.65 -4.96
N ALA A 21 -5.67 10.20 -5.28
CA ALA A 21 -6.55 10.83 -4.31
C ALA A 21 -7.06 9.83 -3.25
N ASP A 22 -7.43 8.62 -3.66
CA ASP A 22 -7.86 7.55 -2.73
C ASP A 22 -6.71 7.21 -1.75
N TRP A 23 -5.48 7.10 -2.27
CA TRP A 23 -4.30 6.88 -1.43
C TRP A 23 -4.10 8.02 -0.45
N VAL A 24 -4.04 9.27 -0.93
CA VAL A 24 -3.73 10.44 -0.10
C VAL A 24 -4.76 10.59 1.03
N GLN A 25 -6.04 10.39 0.74
CA GLN A 25 -7.09 10.47 1.77
C GLN A 25 -6.88 9.42 2.88
N GLY A 26 -6.60 8.16 2.51
CA GLY A 26 -6.31 7.11 3.48
C GLY A 26 -5.02 7.38 4.27
N ALA A 27 -3.98 7.82 3.57
CA ALA A 27 -2.67 8.11 4.17
C ALA A 27 -2.74 9.26 5.18
N VAL A 28 -3.56 10.28 4.94
CA VAL A 28 -3.82 11.35 5.92
C VAL A 28 -4.55 10.81 7.15
N PHE A 29 -5.60 10.02 6.94
CA PHE A 29 -6.41 9.48 8.03
C PHE A 29 -5.56 8.67 9.02
N TYR A 30 -4.64 7.83 8.53
CA TYR A 30 -3.73 7.06 9.37
C TYR A 30 -2.46 7.80 9.80
N GLY A 31 -2.32 9.09 9.44
CA GLY A 31 -1.16 9.90 9.78
C GLY A 31 0.14 9.45 9.12
N LEU A 32 0.04 8.84 7.93
CA LEU A 32 1.18 8.53 7.07
C LEU A 32 1.63 9.78 6.30
N LEU A 33 0.68 10.61 5.89
CA LEU A 33 0.92 11.93 5.32
C LEU A 33 0.35 13.03 6.22
N VAL A 34 0.99 14.19 6.24
CA VAL A 34 0.53 15.40 6.94
C VAL A 34 0.55 16.60 5.99
N PRO A 35 -0.41 17.55 6.12
CA PRO A 35 -0.37 18.79 5.36
C PRO A 35 0.88 19.61 5.69
N GLY A 36 1.60 20.04 4.67
CA GLY A 36 2.68 21.03 4.76
C GLY A 36 2.13 22.46 4.78
N GLU A 37 2.99 23.41 5.16
CA GLU A 37 2.62 24.83 5.28
C GLU A 37 2.26 25.46 3.92
N ALA A 38 2.77 24.90 2.82
CA ALA A 38 2.53 25.39 1.46
C ALA A 38 1.33 24.69 0.77
N GLY A 39 0.60 23.83 1.48
CA GLY A 39 -0.51 23.04 0.93
C GLY A 39 -0.07 21.76 0.20
N ASP A 40 1.22 21.42 0.28
CA ASP A 40 1.77 20.13 -0.15
C ASP A 40 1.52 19.03 0.90
N MET A 41 1.70 17.77 0.52
CA MET A 41 1.60 16.63 1.44
C MET A 41 2.99 16.14 1.80
N LEU A 42 3.30 16.13 3.08
CA LEU A 42 4.58 15.69 3.61
C LEU A 42 4.46 14.28 4.17
N VAL A 43 5.50 13.47 3.95
CA VAL A 43 5.60 12.14 4.56
C VAL A 43 5.93 12.30 6.05
N SER A 44 5.18 11.61 6.91
CA SER A 44 5.37 11.70 8.35
C SER A 44 6.72 11.11 8.80
N PRO A 45 7.30 11.58 9.91
CA PRO A 45 8.57 11.05 10.41
C PRO A 45 8.55 9.53 10.61
N GLY A 46 9.52 8.83 10.01
CA GLY A 46 9.61 7.37 10.08
C GLY A 46 8.72 6.63 9.08
N VAL A 47 7.97 7.34 8.24
CA VAL A 47 7.23 6.76 7.12
C VAL A 47 8.09 6.89 5.86
N HIS A 48 8.14 5.82 5.07
CA HIS A 48 8.78 5.79 3.76
C HIS A 48 7.74 5.33 2.76
N VAL A 49 7.55 6.10 1.70
CA VAL A 49 6.56 5.84 0.65
C VAL A 49 7.30 5.75 -0.67
N ASP A 50 7.24 4.58 -1.30
CA ASP A 50 7.76 4.36 -2.64
C ASP A 50 6.57 4.16 -3.60
N ILE A 51 6.36 5.15 -4.45
CA ILE A 51 5.27 5.17 -5.43
C ILE A 51 5.78 4.49 -6.70
N ILE A 52 5.27 3.28 -6.95
CA ILE A 52 5.65 2.45 -8.09
C ILE A 52 4.89 2.89 -9.36
N GLY A 53 3.66 3.38 -9.19
CA GLY A 53 2.79 3.76 -10.31
C GLY A 53 2.15 2.56 -11.02
N PRO A 54 1.86 2.66 -12.34
CA PRO A 54 1.33 1.56 -13.12
C PRO A 54 2.28 0.35 -13.15
N VAL A 55 1.74 -0.85 -13.03
CA VAL A 55 2.53 -2.09 -13.00
C VAL A 55 2.23 -2.95 -14.22
N VAL A 56 3.28 -3.42 -14.89
CA VAL A 56 3.16 -4.41 -15.96
C VAL A 56 2.84 -5.77 -15.34
N LEU A 57 1.67 -6.32 -15.65
CA LEU A 57 1.24 -7.65 -15.22
C LEU A 57 1.74 -8.74 -16.18
N ASP A 58 1.74 -8.40 -17.47
CA ASP A 58 2.26 -9.23 -18.54
C ASP A 58 2.98 -8.30 -19.54
N ALA A 59 4.20 -8.66 -19.94
CA ALA A 59 4.96 -7.89 -20.92
C ALA A 59 4.40 -8.02 -22.34
N GLY A 60 3.53 -9.01 -22.58
CA GLY A 60 3.10 -9.40 -23.92
C GLY A 60 4.19 -10.16 -24.67
N ASP A 61 3.88 -10.51 -25.91
CA ASP A 61 4.81 -11.22 -26.80
C ASP A 61 4.91 -10.48 -28.15
N PRO A 62 6.08 -9.86 -28.45
CA PRO A 62 6.27 -9.12 -29.69
C PRO A 62 6.29 -10.02 -30.93
N GLU A 63 6.51 -11.33 -30.80
CA GLU A 63 6.48 -12.28 -31.91
C GLU A 63 5.05 -12.66 -32.31
N THR A 64 4.12 -12.70 -31.35
CA THR A 64 2.70 -12.98 -31.60
C THR A 64 1.86 -11.70 -31.80
N GLY A 65 2.42 -10.53 -31.44
CA GLY A 65 1.72 -9.25 -31.48
C GLY A 65 0.80 -9.02 -30.26
N GLU A 66 0.91 -9.85 -29.23
CA GLU A 66 0.19 -9.66 -27.98
C GLU A 66 0.76 -8.45 -27.21
N GLY A 67 -0.09 -7.47 -26.93
CA GLY A 67 0.32 -6.27 -26.19
C GLY A 67 0.47 -6.51 -24.69
N ALA A 68 1.29 -5.68 -24.04
CA ALA A 68 1.47 -5.73 -22.59
C ALA A 68 0.15 -5.48 -21.84
N VAL A 69 -0.07 -6.22 -20.76
CA VAL A 69 -1.17 -6.01 -19.82
C VAL A 69 -0.64 -5.16 -18.67
N ILE A 70 -1.20 -3.97 -18.50
CA ILE A 70 -0.78 -2.99 -17.50
C ILE A 70 -1.91 -2.75 -16.53
N ASP A 71 -1.62 -2.80 -15.24
CA ASP A 71 -2.48 -2.29 -14.18
C ASP A 71 -2.20 -0.80 -13.98
N PRO A 72 -3.14 0.11 -14.31
CA PRO A 72 -2.94 1.54 -14.19
C PRO A 72 -3.07 2.06 -12.76
N ARG A 73 -3.47 1.22 -11.79
CA ARG A 73 -3.69 1.61 -10.40
C ARG A 73 -2.40 2.05 -9.71
N HIS A 74 -2.54 2.81 -8.63
CA HIS A 74 -1.44 3.39 -7.89
C HIS A 74 -0.86 2.35 -6.92
N HIS A 75 0.24 1.72 -7.30
CA HIS A 75 0.96 0.77 -6.45
C HIS A 75 1.98 1.50 -5.59
N ILE A 76 2.02 1.13 -4.31
CA ILE A 76 2.79 1.82 -3.30
C ILE A 76 3.40 0.79 -2.35
N ASN A 77 4.71 0.89 -2.13
CA ASN A 77 5.37 0.23 -1.02
C ASN A 77 5.48 1.20 0.16
N LEU A 78 4.98 0.78 1.30
CA LEU A 78 5.00 1.56 2.54
C LEU A 78 5.91 0.87 3.55
N ARG A 79 6.87 1.60 4.11
CA ARG A 79 7.72 1.14 5.21
C ARG A 79 7.61 2.09 6.37
N LEU A 80 7.36 1.54 7.53
CA LEU A 80 7.28 2.26 8.79
C LEU A 80 8.49 1.90 9.63
N THR A 81 9.19 2.91 10.13
CA THR A 81 10.34 2.78 11.03
C THR A 81 10.26 3.81 12.15
N GLY A 82 11.03 3.59 13.23
CA GLY A 82 11.25 4.58 14.27
C GLY A 82 9.97 5.24 14.81
N PRO A 83 9.80 6.57 14.70
CA PRO A 83 8.63 7.28 15.24
C PRO A 83 7.28 6.79 14.71
N ALA A 84 7.22 6.30 13.46
CA ALA A 84 5.98 5.80 12.87
C ALA A 84 5.48 4.51 13.56
N LEU A 85 6.42 3.67 14.03
CA LEU A 85 6.09 2.43 14.74
C LEU A 85 5.56 2.68 16.16
N ALA A 86 5.89 3.83 16.74
CA ALA A 86 5.48 4.24 18.08
C ALA A 86 4.33 5.25 18.08
N SER A 87 3.84 5.66 16.91
CA SER A 87 2.75 6.64 16.80
C SER A 87 1.44 6.02 17.26
N VAL A 88 0.77 6.70 18.19
CA VAL A 88 -0.53 6.28 18.75
C VAL A 88 -1.67 7.20 18.30
N ASP A 89 -2.87 6.64 18.21
CA ASP A 89 -4.10 7.41 18.05
C ASP A 89 -4.59 8.02 19.37
N GLU A 90 -5.74 8.70 19.34
CA GLU A 90 -6.34 9.34 20.51
C GLU A 90 -6.72 8.34 21.62
N ALA A 91 -6.93 7.06 21.27
CA ALA A 91 -7.24 5.99 22.21
C ALA A 91 -5.97 5.30 22.76
N GLY A 92 -4.78 5.72 22.31
CA GLY A 92 -3.49 5.14 22.72
C GLY A 92 -3.10 3.87 21.95
N ALA A 93 -3.82 3.50 20.89
CA ALA A 93 -3.49 2.35 20.06
C ALA A 93 -2.48 2.74 18.96
N LEU A 94 -1.58 1.81 18.60
CA LEU A 94 -0.61 2.06 17.53
C LEU A 94 -1.33 2.26 16.20
N LYS A 95 -1.09 3.41 15.54
CA LYS A 95 -1.82 3.81 14.32
C LYS A 95 -1.68 2.78 13.20
N TRP A 96 -0.50 2.22 13.01
CA TRP A 96 -0.27 1.22 11.97
C TRP A 96 -1.01 -0.10 12.26
N GLN A 97 -1.13 -0.49 13.53
CA GLN A 97 -1.91 -1.67 13.92
C GLN A 97 -3.40 -1.42 13.70
N ALA A 98 -3.87 -0.22 14.06
CA ALA A 98 -5.25 0.19 13.80
C ALA A 98 -5.56 0.18 12.29
N MET A 99 -4.63 0.66 11.46
CA MET A 99 -4.72 0.56 10.01
C MET A 99 -4.86 -0.89 9.54
N VAL A 100 -3.93 -1.78 9.90
CA VAL A 100 -3.99 -3.19 9.48
C VAL A 100 -5.26 -3.88 9.98
N ALA A 101 -5.69 -3.59 11.21
CA ALA A 101 -6.92 -4.12 11.79
C ALA A 101 -8.17 -3.64 11.03
N ALA A 102 -8.24 -2.36 10.66
CA ALA A 102 -9.35 -1.81 9.89
C ALA A 102 -9.52 -2.54 8.55
N TRP A 103 -8.44 -2.75 7.79
CA TRP A 103 -8.50 -3.53 6.54
C TRP A 103 -8.88 -4.99 6.77
N SER A 104 -8.36 -5.60 7.83
CA SER A 104 -8.61 -7.02 8.10
C SER A 104 -10.05 -7.27 8.55
N MET A 105 -10.66 -6.32 9.26
CA MET A 105 -12.00 -6.46 9.84
C MET A 105 -13.10 -5.89 8.95
N LEU A 106 -12.84 -4.76 8.29
CA LEU A 106 -13.83 -4.00 7.52
C LEU A 106 -13.59 -4.07 6.01
N GLY A 107 -12.43 -4.55 5.58
CA GLY A 107 -12.09 -4.63 4.16
C GLY A 107 -12.79 -5.79 3.46
N ASP A 108 -13.35 -5.49 2.29
CA ASP A 108 -13.94 -6.50 1.41
C ASP A 108 -12.85 -7.24 0.62
N PRO A 109 -13.10 -8.47 0.15
CA PRO A 109 -12.23 -9.11 -0.82
C PRO A 109 -12.02 -8.21 -2.05
N ASP A 110 -10.80 -8.16 -2.57
CA ASP A 110 -10.52 -7.36 -3.77
C ASP A 110 -11.36 -7.86 -4.97
N PRO A 111 -12.22 -7.02 -5.56
CA PRO A 111 -13.04 -7.40 -6.69
C PRO A 111 -12.24 -7.50 -8.00
N ALA A 112 -11.03 -6.95 -8.05
CA ALA A 112 -10.15 -6.93 -9.23
C ALA A 112 -8.69 -7.22 -8.84
N PRO A 113 -8.38 -8.42 -8.31
CA PRO A 113 -7.03 -8.80 -7.93
C PRO A 113 -6.13 -8.96 -9.16
N ASN A 114 -4.84 -8.64 -9.02
CA ASN A 114 -3.84 -8.98 -10.03
C ASN A 114 -3.45 -10.45 -9.84
N ALA A 115 -3.73 -11.29 -10.83
CA ALA A 115 -3.38 -12.71 -10.84
C ALA A 115 -3.78 -13.44 -9.53
N LYS A 116 -2.80 -13.86 -8.72
CA LYS A 116 -2.98 -14.62 -7.47
C LYS A 116 -2.85 -13.77 -6.21
N GLU A 117 -2.78 -12.45 -6.36
CA GLU A 117 -2.66 -11.55 -5.21
C GLU A 117 -3.91 -11.60 -4.35
N GLU A 118 -3.69 -11.75 -3.05
CA GLU A 118 -4.73 -11.69 -2.05
C GLU A 118 -4.70 -10.31 -1.41
N ALA A 119 -5.81 -9.59 -1.46
CA ALA A 119 -5.91 -8.26 -0.90
C ALA A 119 -7.27 -8.02 -0.24
N ARG A 120 -7.28 -7.07 0.70
CA ARG A 120 -8.49 -6.51 1.29
C ARG A 120 -8.64 -5.08 0.81
N VAL A 121 -9.83 -4.67 0.38
CA VAL A 121 -10.11 -3.32 -0.10
C VAL A 121 -10.95 -2.60 0.94
N LEU A 122 -10.47 -1.44 1.37
CA LEU A 122 -11.20 -0.52 2.23
C LEU A 122 -11.03 0.88 1.64
N HIS A 123 -12.15 1.59 1.42
CA HIS A 123 -12.14 2.93 0.81
C HIS A 123 -11.34 3.03 -0.51
N ASN A 124 -11.55 2.08 -1.44
CA ASN A 124 -10.85 2.00 -2.73
C ASN A 124 -9.32 1.82 -2.64
N VAL A 125 -8.81 1.48 -1.46
CA VAL A 125 -7.40 1.19 -1.24
C VAL A 125 -7.27 -0.27 -0.82
N ALA A 126 -6.52 -1.04 -1.61
CA ALA A 126 -6.23 -2.43 -1.36
C ALA A 126 -4.97 -2.56 -0.50
N LEU A 127 -5.05 -3.30 0.61
CA LEU A 127 -3.90 -3.79 1.36
C LEU A 127 -3.61 -5.22 0.90
N ILE A 128 -2.45 -5.39 0.26
CA ILE A 128 -2.08 -6.62 -0.43
C ILE A 128 -1.22 -7.49 0.50
N ARG A 129 -1.53 -8.78 0.56
CA ARG A 129 -0.73 -9.76 1.28
C ARG A 129 0.62 -9.93 0.58
N SER A 130 1.70 -9.53 1.23
CA SER A 130 3.04 -9.46 0.63
C SER A 130 3.52 -10.81 0.07
N ASP A 131 3.24 -11.91 0.76
CA ASP A 131 3.58 -13.28 0.35
C ASP A 131 2.76 -13.82 -0.84
N SER A 132 1.68 -13.15 -1.24
CA SER A 132 0.85 -13.52 -2.39
C SER A 132 1.33 -12.92 -3.70
N ILE A 133 2.31 -12.00 -3.63
CA ILE A 133 2.87 -11.32 -4.79
C ILE A 133 3.92 -12.25 -5.41
N THR A 134 3.62 -12.76 -6.60
CA THR A 134 4.51 -13.67 -7.33
C THR A 134 5.34 -12.98 -8.42
N SER A 135 5.08 -11.71 -8.72
CA SER A 135 5.81 -10.95 -9.73
C SER A 135 7.03 -10.23 -9.13
N PRO A 136 8.22 -10.29 -9.76
CA PRO A 136 9.46 -9.73 -9.21
C PRO A 136 9.57 -8.19 -9.25
N LEU A 137 8.48 -7.44 -9.42
CA LEU A 137 8.50 -5.96 -9.57
C LEU A 137 7.99 -5.18 -8.34
N ARG A 138 7.95 -5.79 -7.16
CA ARG A 138 7.44 -5.14 -5.94
C ARG A 138 8.37 -5.26 -4.74
N VAL A 139 9.66 -5.06 -4.98
CA VAL A 139 10.65 -5.01 -3.91
C VAL A 139 11.16 -3.59 -3.84
N TRP A 140 11.24 -3.04 -2.62
CA TRP A 140 12.01 -1.84 -2.30
C TRP A 140 13.31 -1.82 -3.11
N ALA A 141 13.44 -0.87 -4.05
CA ALA A 141 14.68 -0.63 -4.77
C ALA A 141 15.70 0.12 -3.90
#